data_AF-A0A383RY54-F1
#
_entry.id   AF-A0A383RY54-F1
#
_cell.length_a   1.000
_cell.length_b   1.000
_cell.length_c   1.000
_cell.angle_alpha   90.00
_cell.angle_beta   90.00
_cell.angle_gamma   90.00
#
_symmetry.space_group_name_H-M   'P 1'
#
loop_
_entity.id
_entity.type
_entity.pdbx_description
1 polymer ?
#
loop_
_entity_poly.entity_id
_entity_poly.type
_entity_poly.pdbx_seq_one_letter_code
_entity_poly.pdbx_strand_id
1 'polypeptide(L)'
;MTSKLLHLPKNRHGRDFVVGDIHFKTTDLHRGLQALGFDRTTDRLIAVGDVIDRGPGVLDGLKLLGEPWFFSVQGNHERMLIDAYQANPQARYSAHGAGWWMTIAEDSKGMIIDKLRSLPIAIQIESDSGAVGVVHADVPAGMPWLTFVSQLDNSAIEDIALWGRDRIVKHYREGVPGVWRVCTGHTWIPRPLRLGNVLALDITGGADGSLAIYSVQEDKIYIEGVATTIDQAECLTEQLQALEARAATLKTTVNGNKLIEAQLMAAELDSVAKRVNSMWQEVRAGVEEQQRLTNALHGLSLATGERRSAKLDELCARHADSQIEGLLRRLLG
;
A
#
# COMPACT_ATOMS: atom_id res chain seq x y z
N MET A 1 12.55 -25.53 -10.57
CA MET A 1 11.42 -24.85 -9.91
C MET A 1 11.94 -23.50 -9.44
N THR A 2 11.36 -22.41 -9.91
CA THR A 2 11.63 -21.06 -9.38
C THR A 2 11.15 -21.00 -7.94
N SER A 3 11.94 -20.42 -7.03
CA SER A 3 11.54 -20.26 -5.64
C SER A 3 10.31 -19.37 -5.56
N LYS A 4 9.23 -19.82 -4.90
CA LYS A 4 8.01 -19.01 -4.67
C LYS A 4 8.26 -17.84 -3.70
N LEU A 5 9.35 -17.89 -2.94
CA LEU A 5 9.80 -16.82 -2.05
C LEU A 5 11.13 -16.25 -2.56
N LEU A 6 11.21 -14.94 -2.67
CA LEU A 6 12.46 -14.22 -2.92
C LEU A 6 12.87 -13.46 -1.66
N HIS A 7 14.08 -13.72 -1.18
CA HIS A 7 14.68 -12.96 -0.08
C HIS A 7 15.54 -11.83 -0.63
N LEU A 8 15.23 -10.60 -0.21
CA LEU A 8 16.03 -9.42 -0.48
C LEU A 8 16.79 -9.06 0.81
N PRO A 9 18.12 -9.19 0.83
CA PRO A 9 18.90 -8.76 1.98
C PRO A 9 18.77 -7.25 2.16
N LYS A 10 19.10 -6.78 3.36
CA LYS A 10 19.02 -5.36 3.70
C LYS A 10 19.78 -4.51 2.68
N ASN A 11 19.10 -3.50 2.12
CA ASN A 11 19.76 -2.51 1.28
C ASN A 11 20.63 -1.59 2.17
N ARG A 12 21.95 -1.71 2.03
CA ARG A 12 22.92 -0.91 2.81
C ARG A 12 23.38 0.35 2.09
N HIS A 13 23.05 0.49 0.81
CA HIS A 13 23.56 1.54 -0.06
C HIS A 13 22.47 2.45 -0.63
N GLY A 14 21.20 2.07 -0.51
CA GLY A 14 20.05 2.88 -0.89
C GLY A 14 18.82 2.51 -0.07
N ARG A 15 17.66 2.89 -0.60
CA ARG A 15 16.33 2.73 0.00
C ARG A 15 15.54 1.65 -0.71
N ASP A 16 14.58 1.07 0.00
CA ASP A 16 13.64 0.11 -0.55
C ASP A 16 12.23 0.71 -0.50
N PHE A 17 11.56 0.67 -1.64
CA PHE A 17 10.19 1.15 -1.78
C PHE A 17 9.28 0.02 -2.18
N VAL A 18 8.08 -0.04 -1.61
CA VAL A 18 7.02 -0.97 -2.01
C VAL A 18 5.89 -0.19 -2.66
N VAL A 19 5.48 -0.55 -3.88
CA VAL A 19 4.38 0.10 -4.60
C VAL A 19 3.17 -0.82 -4.72
N GLY A 20 1.98 -0.24 -4.62
CA GLY A 20 0.71 -0.90 -4.94
C GLY A 20 0.61 -1.36 -6.40
N ASP A 21 -0.55 -1.91 -6.77
CA ASP A 21 -0.85 -2.40 -8.12
C ASP A 21 -0.52 -1.34 -9.17
N ILE A 22 0.20 -1.71 -10.24
CA ILE A 22 0.70 -0.72 -11.21
C ILE A 22 -0.22 -0.65 -12.42
N HIS A 23 -0.73 -1.77 -12.91
CA HIS A 23 -1.61 -1.86 -14.08
C HIS A 23 -1.12 -0.98 -15.25
N PHE A 24 0.14 -1.16 -15.67
CA PHE A 24 0.78 -0.38 -16.73
C PHE A 24 0.76 1.15 -16.57
N LYS A 25 0.55 1.70 -15.37
CA LYS A 25 0.66 3.14 -15.08
C LYS A 25 2.13 3.60 -14.92
N THR A 26 2.98 3.27 -15.88
CA THR A 26 4.43 3.55 -15.79
C THR A 26 4.77 5.04 -15.73
N THR A 27 4.00 5.90 -16.41
CA THR A 27 4.17 7.36 -16.33
C THR A 27 3.94 7.87 -14.92
N ASP A 28 2.85 7.44 -14.26
CA ASP A 28 2.54 7.84 -12.90
C ASP A 28 3.54 7.25 -11.91
N LEU A 29 3.99 6.02 -12.14
CA LEU A 29 5.03 5.40 -11.34
C LEU A 29 6.31 6.23 -11.38
N HIS A 30 6.80 6.55 -12.58
CA HIS A 30 8.03 7.33 -12.73
C HIS A 30 7.91 8.73 -12.14
N ARG A 31 6.73 9.38 -12.24
CA ARG A 31 6.47 10.66 -11.61
C ARG A 31 6.53 10.57 -10.08
N GLY A 32 5.91 9.54 -9.49
CA GLY A 32 5.96 9.28 -8.06
C GLY A 32 7.37 9.02 -7.56
N LEU A 33 8.12 8.16 -8.26
CA LEU A 33 9.52 7.87 -7.95
C LEU A 33 10.40 9.12 -8.07
N GLN A 34 10.19 9.96 -9.08
CA GLN A 34 10.92 11.21 -9.25
C GLN A 34 10.65 12.17 -8.09
N ALA A 35 9.40 12.30 -7.65
CA ALA A 35 9.03 13.15 -6.51
C ALA A 35 9.68 12.68 -5.20
N LEU A 36 9.96 11.38 -5.06
CA LEU A 36 10.67 10.78 -3.92
C LEU A 36 12.20 10.82 -4.06
N GLY A 37 12.70 11.38 -5.17
CA GLY A 37 14.13 11.39 -5.49
C GLY A 37 14.71 9.98 -5.60
N PHE A 38 13.98 9.02 -6.17
CA PHE A 38 14.40 7.63 -6.32
C PHE A 38 15.66 7.52 -7.19
N ASP A 39 16.70 6.86 -6.68
CA ASP A 39 17.95 6.60 -7.39
C ASP A 39 17.99 5.15 -7.90
N ARG A 40 17.86 4.96 -9.22
CA ARG A 40 17.87 3.63 -9.86
C ARG A 40 19.19 2.87 -9.71
N THR A 41 20.26 3.51 -9.24
CA THR A 41 21.57 2.88 -9.04
C THR A 41 21.73 2.26 -7.66
N THR A 42 20.98 2.75 -6.66
CA THR A 42 21.09 2.30 -5.26
C THR A 42 19.78 1.84 -4.66
N ASP A 43 18.65 2.43 -5.08
CA ASP A 43 17.33 2.13 -4.56
C ASP A 43 16.70 0.93 -5.28
N ARG A 44 15.82 0.22 -4.57
CA ARG A 44 15.02 -0.87 -5.12
C ARG A 44 13.53 -0.53 -5.03
N LEU A 45 12.79 -0.83 -6.09
CA LEU A 45 11.33 -0.77 -6.09
C LEU A 45 10.77 -2.20 -6.13
N ILE A 46 9.86 -2.50 -5.21
CA ILE A 46 9.21 -3.79 -5.07
C ILE A 46 7.70 -3.59 -5.29
N ALA A 47 7.11 -4.18 -6.33
CA ALA A 47 5.67 -4.13 -6.56
C ALA A 47 4.95 -5.28 -5.86
N VAL A 48 3.72 -5.00 -5.39
CA VAL A 48 2.78 -6.01 -4.85
C VAL A 48 2.14 -6.88 -5.96
N GLY A 49 2.63 -6.85 -7.19
CA GLY A 49 2.02 -7.56 -8.33
C GLY A 49 1.08 -6.68 -9.14
N ASP A 50 0.31 -7.30 -10.03
CA ASP A 50 -0.61 -6.62 -10.95
C ASP A 50 0.10 -5.47 -11.68
N VAL A 51 1.22 -5.82 -12.30
CA VAL A 51 2.02 -4.90 -13.12
C VAL A 51 1.35 -4.70 -14.49
N ILE A 52 0.70 -5.75 -14.99
CA ILE A 52 0.04 -5.78 -16.30
C ILE A 52 -1.44 -5.38 -16.24
N ASP A 53 -2.04 -5.28 -17.43
CA ASP A 53 -3.46 -5.00 -17.70
C ASP A 53 -3.91 -3.57 -17.37
N ARG A 54 -5.08 -3.23 -17.90
CA ARG A 54 -5.91 -2.02 -17.65
C ARG A 54 -5.31 -0.66 -18.07
N GLY A 55 -4.06 -0.35 -17.72
CA GLY A 55 -3.46 0.94 -18.04
C GLY A 55 -2.77 1.01 -19.40
N PRO A 56 -2.32 2.22 -19.80
CA PRO A 56 -1.90 2.51 -21.17
C PRO A 56 -0.45 2.13 -21.49
N GLY A 57 0.43 2.02 -20.48
CA GLY A 57 1.89 1.89 -20.66
C GLY A 57 2.39 0.46 -20.90
N VAL A 58 1.77 -0.28 -21.84
CA VAL A 58 2.04 -1.72 -22.06
C VAL A 58 3.53 -2.02 -22.28
N LEU A 59 4.16 -1.39 -23.26
CA LEU A 59 5.57 -1.67 -23.60
C LEU A 59 6.52 -1.28 -22.47
N ASP A 60 6.27 -0.15 -21.82
CA ASP A 60 7.12 0.33 -20.73
C ASP A 60 6.95 -0.53 -19.47
N GLY A 61 5.74 -1.03 -19.21
CA GLY A 61 5.50 -1.95 -18.09
C GLY A 61 6.15 -3.32 -18.31
N LEU A 62 6.16 -3.82 -19.54
CA LEU A 62 6.90 -5.04 -19.87
C LEU A 62 8.42 -4.85 -19.74
N LYS A 63 8.95 -3.69 -20.14
CA LYS A 63 10.37 -3.34 -19.93
C LYS A 63 10.72 -3.21 -18.46
N LEU A 64 9.82 -2.62 -17.66
CA LEU A 64 10.00 -2.44 -16.21
C LEU A 64 10.30 -3.77 -15.50
N LEU A 65 9.64 -4.86 -15.89
CA LEU A 65 9.90 -6.20 -15.34
C LEU A 65 11.36 -6.67 -15.54
N GLY A 66 12.07 -6.14 -16.54
CA GLY A 66 13.47 -6.45 -16.84
C GLY A 66 14.49 -5.52 -16.17
N GLU A 67 14.05 -4.47 -15.48
CA GLU A 67 14.93 -3.50 -14.84
C GLU A 67 15.60 -4.09 -13.58
N PRO A 68 16.91 -3.87 -13.35
CA PRO A 68 17.63 -4.50 -12.24
C PRO A 68 17.25 -3.95 -10.86
N TRP A 69 16.68 -2.74 -10.81
CA TRP A 69 16.20 -2.08 -9.59
C TRP A 69 14.72 -2.42 -9.30
N PHE A 70 14.04 -3.16 -10.18
CA PHE A 70 12.63 -3.47 -10.06
C PHE A 70 12.40 -4.95 -9.73
N PHE A 71 11.57 -5.18 -8.71
CA PHE A 71 11.13 -6.49 -8.27
C PHE A 71 9.60 -6.49 -8.19
N SER A 72 8.97 -7.63 -8.41
CA SER A 72 7.53 -7.76 -8.24
C SER A 72 7.20 -9.16 -7.73
N VAL A 73 6.20 -9.27 -6.88
CA VAL A 73 5.50 -10.55 -6.71
C VAL A 73 4.58 -10.79 -7.91
N GLN A 74 4.14 -12.03 -8.09
CA GLN A 74 3.12 -12.37 -9.08
C GLN A 74 1.74 -11.93 -8.54
N GLY A 75 1.02 -11.11 -9.30
CA GLY A 75 -0.36 -10.77 -9.01
C GLY A 75 -1.35 -11.72 -9.64
N ASN A 76 -2.64 -11.52 -9.35
CA ASN A 76 -3.69 -12.35 -9.91
C ASN A 76 -3.87 -12.09 -11.42
N HIS A 77 -3.57 -10.89 -11.90
CA HIS A 77 -3.59 -10.58 -13.33
C HIS A 77 -2.50 -11.34 -14.10
N GLU A 78 -1.27 -11.38 -13.55
CA GLU A 78 -0.20 -12.21 -14.12
C GLU A 78 -0.59 -13.69 -14.13
N ARG A 79 -1.14 -14.21 -13.01
CA ARG A 79 -1.60 -15.60 -12.90
C ARG A 79 -2.65 -15.94 -13.96
N MET A 80 -3.70 -15.11 -14.10
CA MET A 80 -4.76 -15.35 -15.09
C MET A 80 -4.22 -15.41 -16.52
N LEU A 81 -3.30 -14.52 -16.89
CA LEU A 81 -2.70 -14.53 -18.23
C LEU A 81 -1.82 -15.76 -18.46
N ILE A 82 -1.03 -16.16 -17.45
CA ILE A 82 -0.21 -17.38 -17.48
C ILE A 82 -1.10 -18.60 -17.70
N ASP A 83 -2.17 -18.74 -16.92
CA ASP A 83 -3.06 -19.90 -16.96
C ASP A 83 -3.83 -19.97 -18.28
N ALA A 84 -4.32 -18.83 -18.79
CA ALA A 84 -4.96 -18.75 -20.10
C ALA A 84 -4.03 -19.19 -21.23
N TYR A 85 -2.78 -18.71 -21.22
CA TYR A 85 -1.78 -19.11 -22.21
C TYR A 85 -1.39 -20.59 -22.09
N GLN A 86 -1.31 -21.14 -20.87
CA GLN A 86 -1.03 -22.57 -20.66
C GLN A 86 -2.17 -23.45 -21.17
N ALA A 87 -3.41 -23.06 -20.92
CA ALA A 87 -4.58 -23.80 -21.35
C ALA A 87 -4.66 -23.87 -22.88
N ASN A 88 -4.43 -22.74 -23.56
CA ASN A 88 -4.35 -22.71 -25.02
C ASN A 88 -3.58 -21.46 -25.52
N PRO A 89 -2.32 -21.60 -25.96
CA PRO A 89 -1.52 -20.48 -26.48
C PRO A 89 -2.13 -19.76 -27.70
N GLN A 90 -2.97 -20.46 -28.46
CA GLN A 90 -3.63 -19.95 -29.67
C GLN A 90 -5.00 -19.31 -29.38
N ALA A 91 -5.52 -19.46 -28.16
CA ALA A 91 -6.77 -18.83 -27.78
C ALA A 91 -6.59 -17.32 -27.64
N ARG A 92 -7.61 -16.58 -28.07
CA ARG A 92 -7.68 -15.14 -27.80
C ARG A 92 -7.98 -14.95 -26.31
N TYR A 93 -7.20 -14.10 -25.65
CA TYR A 93 -7.43 -13.71 -24.26
C TYR A 93 -7.43 -12.18 -24.17
N SER A 94 -8.52 -11.64 -23.60
CA SER A 94 -8.71 -10.20 -23.40
C SER A 94 -9.55 -9.88 -22.16
N ALA A 95 -9.78 -10.88 -21.30
CA ALA A 95 -10.56 -10.71 -20.09
C ALA A 95 -9.81 -9.82 -19.08
N HIS A 96 -10.54 -9.23 -18.13
CA HIS A 96 -9.98 -8.47 -17.01
C HIS A 96 -8.99 -7.34 -17.40
N GLY A 97 -9.12 -6.76 -18.59
CA GLY A 97 -8.24 -5.67 -19.04
C GLY A 97 -6.99 -6.12 -19.81
N ALA A 98 -6.88 -7.41 -20.13
CA ALA A 98 -5.79 -7.97 -20.93
C ALA A 98 -5.94 -7.73 -22.46
N GLY A 99 -6.69 -6.70 -22.88
CA GLY A 99 -6.90 -6.40 -24.31
C GLY A 99 -5.60 -6.15 -25.09
N TRP A 100 -4.57 -5.64 -24.40
CA TRP A 100 -3.23 -5.44 -24.94
C TRP A 100 -2.56 -6.74 -25.39
N TRP A 101 -2.93 -7.90 -24.84
CA TRP A 101 -2.31 -9.17 -25.18
C TRP A 101 -2.47 -9.52 -26.67
N MET A 102 -3.56 -9.06 -27.27
CA MET A 102 -3.85 -9.24 -28.69
C MET A 102 -2.96 -8.39 -29.61
N THR A 103 -2.25 -7.38 -29.08
CA THR A 103 -1.35 -6.53 -29.86
C THR A 103 0.10 -7.03 -29.82
N ILE A 104 0.40 -8.02 -28.98
CA ILE A 104 1.71 -8.63 -28.88
C ILE A 104 1.91 -9.66 -30.00
N ALA A 105 3.05 -9.57 -30.69
CA ALA A 105 3.46 -10.55 -31.69
C ALA A 105 3.56 -11.96 -31.09
N GLU A 106 3.08 -12.99 -31.80
CA GLU A 106 3.03 -14.37 -31.31
C GLU A 106 4.39 -14.89 -30.82
N ASP A 107 5.46 -14.57 -31.55
CA ASP A 107 6.84 -14.98 -31.21
C ASP A 107 7.34 -14.36 -29.90
N SER A 108 6.78 -13.23 -29.49
CA SER A 108 7.14 -12.53 -28.24
C SER A 108 6.36 -13.03 -27.02
N LYS A 109 5.20 -13.69 -27.23
CA LYS A 109 4.30 -14.10 -26.14
C LYS A 109 4.96 -15.07 -25.18
N GLY A 110 5.68 -16.06 -25.70
CA GLY A 110 6.37 -17.06 -24.86
C GLY A 110 7.34 -16.42 -23.88
N MET A 111 8.16 -15.48 -24.35
CA MET A 111 9.12 -14.74 -23.51
C MET A 111 8.44 -13.94 -22.41
N ILE A 112 7.32 -13.26 -22.71
CA ILE A 112 6.57 -12.51 -21.71
C ILE A 112 6.01 -13.46 -20.65
N ILE A 113 5.38 -14.56 -21.06
CA ILE A 113 4.81 -15.53 -20.13
C ILE A 113 5.89 -16.14 -19.23
N ASP A 114 7.06 -16.50 -19.79
CA ASP A 114 8.16 -17.03 -19.00
C ASP A 114 8.69 -16.00 -18.00
N LYS A 115 8.72 -14.71 -18.38
CA LYS A 115 9.06 -13.63 -17.45
C LYS A 115 8.03 -13.50 -16.33
N LEU A 116 6.73 -13.54 -16.62
CA LEU A 116 5.67 -13.46 -15.60
C LEU A 116 5.71 -14.67 -14.66
N ARG A 117 5.96 -15.88 -15.19
CA ARG A 117 6.13 -17.11 -14.38
C ARG A 117 7.36 -17.06 -13.47
N SER A 118 8.37 -16.28 -13.82
CA SER A 118 9.57 -16.14 -13.01
C SER A 118 9.36 -15.31 -11.74
N LEU A 119 8.24 -14.55 -11.66
CA LEU A 119 7.92 -13.74 -10.49
C LEU A 119 7.61 -14.63 -9.28
N PRO A 120 8.18 -14.35 -8.09
CA PRO A 120 7.86 -15.07 -6.86
C PRO A 120 6.42 -14.75 -6.40
N ILE A 121 5.84 -15.61 -5.56
CA ILE A 121 4.53 -15.36 -4.93
C ILE A 121 4.68 -14.38 -3.75
N ALA A 122 5.80 -14.43 -3.04
CA ALA A 122 6.11 -13.52 -1.96
C ALA A 122 7.56 -13.02 -2.04
N ILE A 123 7.78 -11.79 -1.57
CA ILE A 123 9.11 -11.21 -1.36
C ILE A 123 9.26 -10.92 0.13
N GLN A 124 10.43 -11.17 0.68
CA GLN A 124 10.79 -10.73 2.03
C GLN A 124 12.01 -9.81 1.97
N ILE A 125 11.85 -8.60 2.48
CA ILE A 125 12.88 -7.57 2.57
C ILE A 125 13.41 -7.54 4.01
N GLU A 126 14.72 -7.63 4.21
CA GLU A 126 15.31 -7.38 5.52
C GLU A 126 15.46 -5.87 5.76
N SER A 127 15.05 -5.39 6.94
CA SER A 127 15.20 -3.99 7.35
C SER A 127 15.65 -3.90 8.81
N ASP A 128 16.03 -2.69 9.26
CA ASP A 128 16.40 -2.46 10.66
C ASP A 128 15.24 -2.66 11.64
N SER A 129 14.01 -2.42 11.20
CA SER A 129 12.81 -2.61 12.00
C SER A 129 12.33 -4.07 12.05
N GLY A 130 12.97 -4.95 11.28
CA GLY A 130 12.57 -6.34 11.07
C GLY A 130 12.25 -6.66 9.61
N ALA A 131 11.84 -7.89 9.33
CA ALA A 131 11.49 -8.29 7.97
C ALA A 131 10.22 -7.58 7.49
N VAL A 132 10.19 -7.14 6.24
CA VAL A 132 9.00 -6.63 5.55
C VAL A 132 8.58 -7.66 4.50
N GLY A 133 7.38 -8.21 4.66
CA GLY A 133 6.77 -9.11 3.69
C GLY A 133 6.07 -8.33 2.59
N VAL A 134 6.12 -8.83 1.36
CA VAL A 134 5.33 -8.36 0.24
C VAL A 134 4.64 -9.56 -0.38
N VAL A 135 3.31 -9.49 -0.50
CA VAL A 135 2.45 -10.51 -1.09
C VAL A 135 1.31 -9.80 -1.81
N HIS A 136 0.78 -10.38 -2.87
CA HIS A 136 -0.19 -9.67 -3.69
C HIS A 136 -1.50 -9.36 -2.96
N ALA A 137 -2.15 -10.36 -2.37
CA ALA A 137 -3.51 -10.19 -1.87
C ALA A 137 -3.63 -10.24 -0.34
N ASP A 138 -3.36 -11.41 0.30
CA ASP A 138 -3.54 -11.55 1.74
C ASP A 138 -2.65 -12.65 2.36
N VAL A 139 -2.60 -12.66 3.70
CA VAL A 139 -2.05 -13.72 4.53
C VAL A 139 -3.17 -14.24 5.45
N PRO A 140 -3.35 -15.57 5.61
CA PRO A 140 -4.40 -16.11 6.48
C PRO A 140 -4.37 -15.52 7.90
N ALA A 141 -5.56 -15.23 8.46
CA ALA A 141 -5.67 -14.65 9.79
C ALA A 141 -5.01 -15.53 10.87
N GLY A 142 -4.28 -14.91 11.79
CA GLY A 142 -3.54 -15.59 12.86
C GLY A 142 -2.32 -16.40 12.41
N MET A 143 -2.04 -16.53 11.11
CA MET A 143 -0.89 -17.29 10.61
C MET A 143 0.41 -16.45 10.73
N PRO A 144 1.48 -16.96 11.36
CA PRO A 144 2.78 -16.29 11.37
C PRO A 144 3.40 -16.21 9.98
N TRP A 145 4.15 -15.14 9.71
CA TRP A 145 4.76 -14.89 8.40
C TRP A 145 5.66 -16.04 7.91
N LEU A 146 6.54 -16.55 8.78
CA LEU A 146 7.42 -17.68 8.43
C LEU A 146 6.64 -18.95 8.07
N THR A 147 5.53 -19.21 8.77
CA THR A 147 4.64 -20.34 8.44
C THR A 147 4.00 -20.12 7.07
N PHE A 148 3.48 -18.92 6.81
CA PHE A 148 2.89 -18.55 5.53
C PHE A 148 3.86 -18.79 4.37
N VAL A 149 5.07 -18.23 4.43
CA VAL A 149 6.02 -18.34 3.33
C VAL A 149 6.55 -19.78 3.14
N SER A 150 6.59 -20.59 4.20
CA SER A 150 6.95 -22.01 4.12
C SER A 150 5.87 -22.89 3.47
N GLN A 151 4.62 -22.39 3.41
CA GLN A 151 3.47 -23.12 2.88
C GLN A 151 2.97 -22.59 1.54
N LEU A 152 3.74 -21.77 0.83
CA LEU A 152 3.35 -21.25 -0.49
C LEU A 152 3.16 -22.35 -1.56
N ASP A 153 3.63 -23.58 -1.33
CA ASP A 153 3.35 -24.73 -2.20
C ASP A 153 1.96 -25.34 -1.96
N ASN A 154 1.27 -24.98 -0.88
CA ASN A 154 -0.11 -25.36 -0.65
C ASN A 154 -1.04 -24.47 -1.50
N SER A 155 -1.83 -25.09 -2.37
CA SER A 155 -2.72 -24.37 -3.30
C SER A 155 -3.71 -23.45 -2.58
N ALA A 156 -4.23 -23.84 -1.40
CA ALA A 156 -5.15 -22.99 -0.65
C ALA A 156 -4.47 -21.74 -0.08
N ILE A 157 -3.19 -21.84 0.27
CA ILE A 157 -2.40 -20.70 0.77
C ILE A 157 -2.01 -19.80 -0.40
N GLU A 158 -1.61 -20.37 -1.52
CA GLU A 158 -1.33 -19.64 -2.76
C GLU A 158 -2.57 -18.90 -3.27
N ASP A 159 -3.75 -19.54 -3.22
CA ASP A 159 -5.02 -18.90 -3.60
C ASP A 159 -5.31 -17.69 -2.71
N ILE A 160 -5.07 -17.77 -1.40
CA ILE A 160 -5.21 -16.61 -0.49
C ILE A 160 -4.17 -15.54 -0.82
N ALA A 161 -2.93 -15.93 -1.11
CA ALA A 161 -1.85 -15.00 -1.48
C ALA A 161 -2.15 -14.22 -2.77
N LEU A 162 -2.92 -14.80 -3.70
CA LEU A 162 -3.27 -14.18 -4.98
C LEU A 162 -4.67 -13.55 -5.01
N TRP A 163 -5.63 -14.05 -4.23
CA TRP A 163 -7.05 -13.67 -4.36
C TRP A 163 -7.72 -13.28 -3.04
N GLY A 164 -7.01 -13.37 -1.92
CA GLY A 164 -7.54 -13.05 -0.60
C GLY A 164 -8.00 -11.60 -0.49
N ARG A 165 -9.20 -11.38 0.05
CA ARG A 165 -9.75 -10.04 0.33
C ARG A 165 -10.27 -9.88 1.74
N ASP A 166 -10.30 -10.97 2.49
CA ASP A 166 -11.03 -11.08 3.75
C ASP A 166 -10.53 -10.07 4.78
N ARG A 167 -9.21 -9.90 4.92
CA ARG A 167 -8.64 -8.96 5.87
C ARG A 167 -9.13 -7.53 5.65
N ILE A 168 -9.10 -7.06 4.40
CA ILE A 168 -9.47 -5.69 4.05
C ILE A 168 -10.99 -5.53 4.11
N VAL A 169 -11.76 -6.45 3.49
CA VAL A 169 -13.23 -6.38 3.45
C VAL A 169 -13.83 -6.47 4.85
N LYS A 170 -13.37 -7.43 5.66
CA LYS A 170 -13.88 -7.67 7.02
C LYS A 170 -13.17 -6.83 8.08
N HIS A 171 -12.20 -6.00 7.68
CA HIS A 171 -11.42 -5.15 8.57
C HIS A 171 -10.76 -5.95 9.71
N TYR A 172 -10.15 -7.09 9.39
CA TYR A 172 -9.40 -7.88 10.36
C TYR A 172 -8.09 -7.16 10.72
N ARG A 173 -8.06 -6.59 11.93
CA ARG A 173 -6.96 -5.74 12.42
C ARG A 173 -5.81 -6.52 13.06
N GLU A 174 -5.99 -7.82 13.29
CA GLU A 174 -4.91 -8.65 13.82
C GLU A 174 -3.76 -8.69 12.83
N GLY A 175 -2.57 -8.28 13.28
CA GLY A 175 -1.37 -8.31 12.47
C GLY A 175 -0.92 -9.74 12.15
N VAL A 176 0.06 -9.84 11.25
CA VAL A 176 0.77 -11.07 10.92
C VAL A 176 1.95 -11.21 11.89
N PRO A 177 2.01 -12.26 12.74
CA PRO A 177 3.12 -12.44 13.67
C PRO A 177 4.46 -12.70 12.98
N GLY A 178 5.55 -12.25 13.60
CA GLY A 178 6.92 -12.56 13.16
C GLY A 178 7.44 -11.71 12.00
N VAL A 179 6.80 -10.59 11.67
CA VAL A 179 7.18 -9.69 10.58
C VAL A 179 6.88 -8.23 10.98
N TRP A 180 7.70 -7.28 10.52
CA TRP A 180 7.55 -5.85 10.81
C TRP A 180 6.35 -5.25 10.09
N ARG A 181 6.25 -5.50 8.78
CA ARG A 181 5.13 -5.08 7.92
C ARG A 181 4.82 -6.16 6.88
N VAL A 182 3.57 -6.22 6.43
CA VAL A 182 3.19 -6.96 5.23
C VAL A 182 2.51 -5.99 4.27
N CYS A 183 3.10 -5.76 3.11
CA CYS A 183 2.53 -4.91 2.07
C CYS A 183 1.70 -5.75 1.10
N THR A 184 0.47 -5.32 0.83
CA THR A 184 -0.46 -5.98 -0.08
C THR A 184 -1.09 -5.00 -1.08
N GLY A 185 -1.56 -5.54 -2.19
CA GLY A 185 -2.31 -4.87 -3.24
C GLY A 185 -3.72 -5.43 -3.37
N HIS A 186 -4.15 -5.68 -4.61
CA HIS A 186 -5.31 -6.47 -5.04
C HIS A 186 -6.70 -5.92 -4.68
N THR A 187 -6.92 -5.62 -3.40
CA THR A 187 -8.20 -5.12 -2.90
C THR A 187 -8.20 -3.61 -2.93
N TRP A 188 -8.85 -3.05 -3.94
CA TRP A 188 -8.98 -1.61 -4.09
C TRP A 188 -9.62 -0.95 -2.87
N ILE A 189 -8.99 0.13 -2.42
CA ILE A 189 -9.44 1.02 -1.35
C ILE A 189 -9.23 2.48 -1.76
N PRO A 190 -10.06 3.43 -1.28
CA PRO A 190 -9.99 4.83 -1.72
C PRO A 190 -8.76 5.58 -1.19
N ARG A 191 -8.13 5.06 -0.13
CA ARG A 191 -6.87 5.54 0.46
C ARG A 191 -6.13 4.33 1.00
N PRO A 192 -4.80 4.33 1.06
CA PRO A 192 -4.08 3.18 1.57
C PRO A 192 -4.43 2.99 3.05
N LEU A 193 -4.46 1.74 3.48
CA LEU A 193 -5.03 1.32 4.75
C LEU A 193 -4.01 0.50 5.51
N ARG A 194 -3.91 0.75 6.81
CA ARG A 194 -3.15 -0.10 7.73
C ARG A 194 -4.14 -0.95 8.53
N LEU A 195 -3.80 -2.22 8.75
CA LEU A 195 -4.56 -3.16 9.57
C LEU A 195 -3.56 -3.96 10.41
N GLY A 196 -3.29 -3.47 11.62
CA GLY A 196 -2.19 -3.96 12.44
C GLY A 196 -0.85 -3.62 11.78
N ASN A 197 -0.07 -4.63 11.41
CA ASN A 197 1.16 -4.47 10.63
C ASN A 197 0.98 -4.73 9.11
N VAL A 198 -0.25 -4.92 8.62
CA VAL A 198 -0.52 -5.08 7.18
C VAL A 198 -0.82 -3.73 6.56
N LEU A 199 -0.17 -3.41 5.44
CA LEU A 199 -0.34 -2.19 4.66
C LEU A 199 -0.98 -2.55 3.31
N ALA A 200 -2.24 -2.18 3.12
CA ALA A 200 -2.91 -2.28 1.84
C ALA A 200 -2.62 -1.03 1.00
N LEU A 201 -2.04 -1.22 -0.17
CA LEU A 201 -1.48 -0.17 -1.02
C LEU A 201 -2.25 0.04 -2.34
N ASP A 202 -3.20 -0.82 -2.69
CA ASP A 202 -3.98 -0.63 -3.92
C ASP A 202 -5.04 0.47 -3.77
N ILE A 203 -4.70 1.64 -4.30
CA ILE A 203 -5.61 2.78 -4.45
C ILE A 203 -5.87 3.13 -5.92
N THR A 204 -5.43 2.28 -6.85
CA THR A 204 -5.43 2.60 -8.29
C THR A 204 -6.79 2.46 -8.94
N GLY A 205 -7.69 1.66 -8.38
CA GLY A 205 -9.03 1.44 -8.92
C GLY A 205 -9.01 0.80 -10.31
N GLY A 206 -7.93 0.09 -10.66
CA GLY A 206 -7.82 -0.52 -11.99
C GLY A 206 -7.37 0.45 -13.09
N ALA A 207 -6.52 1.41 -12.74
CA ALA A 207 -5.75 2.32 -13.60
C ALA A 207 -6.08 3.82 -13.49
N ASP A 208 -7.10 4.23 -12.74
CA ASP A 208 -7.53 5.65 -12.65
C ASP A 208 -6.94 6.42 -11.45
N GLY A 209 -6.86 5.79 -10.28
CA GLY A 209 -6.33 6.36 -9.03
C GLY A 209 -4.80 6.43 -8.97
N SER A 210 -4.27 7.16 -7.98
CA SER A 210 -2.81 7.33 -7.80
C SER A 210 -2.10 6.03 -7.41
N LEU A 211 -0.77 6.05 -7.41
CA LEU A 211 0.03 4.96 -6.85
C LEU A 211 0.45 5.31 -5.43
N ALA A 212 0.23 4.37 -4.50
CA ALA A 212 0.77 4.44 -3.16
C ALA A 212 2.15 3.77 -3.12
N ILE A 213 3.13 4.46 -2.56
CA ILE A 213 4.53 4.00 -2.46
C ILE A 213 4.94 4.06 -0.99
N TYR A 214 5.18 2.90 -0.39
CA TYR A 214 5.71 2.76 0.96
C TYR A 214 7.24 2.80 0.97
N SER A 215 7.84 3.67 1.77
CA SER A 215 9.28 3.70 2.07
C SER A 215 9.57 2.81 3.27
N VAL A 216 10.34 1.72 3.06
CA VAL A 216 10.65 0.73 4.10
C VAL A 216 11.47 1.35 5.23
N GLN A 217 12.45 2.17 4.89
CA GLN A 217 13.36 2.77 5.87
C GLN A 217 12.69 3.86 6.71
N GLU A 218 11.74 4.59 6.13
CA GLU A 218 11.05 5.69 6.80
C GLU A 218 9.75 5.26 7.48
N ASP A 219 9.27 4.04 7.17
CA ASP A 219 7.96 3.53 7.56
C ASP A 219 6.82 4.50 7.19
N LYS A 220 6.85 5.02 5.97
CA LYS A 220 5.87 6.02 5.47
C LYS A 220 5.32 5.65 4.11
N ILE A 221 4.03 5.89 3.91
CA ILE A 221 3.38 5.75 2.61
C ILE A 221 3.27 7.13 1.96
N TYR A 222 3.63 7.19 0.68
CA TYR A 222 3.61 8.38 -0.16
C TYR A 222 2.60 8.21 -1.29
N ILE A 223 1.88 9.28 -1.62
CA ILE A 223 1.04 9.39 -2.81
C ILE A 223 1.49 10.66 -3.53
N GLU A 224 1.90 10.51 -4.80
CA GLU A 224 2.38 11.64 -5.62
C GLU A 224 3.50 12.46 -4.96
N GLY A 225 4.36 11.78 -4.19
CA GLY A 225 5.47 12.39 -3.44
C GLY A 225 5.09 13.01 -2.10
N VAL A 226 3.80 13.05 -1.75
CA VAL A 226 3.31 13.57 -0.47
C VAL A 226 3.14 12.42 0.52
N ALA A 227 3.74 12.56 1.70
CA ALA A 227 3.57 11.59 2.78
C ALA A 227 2.10 11.59 3.25
N THR A 228 1.50 10.42 3.27
CA THR A 228 0.12 10.21 3.72
C THR A 228 0.05 10.16 5.24
N THR A 229 -1.07 10.60 5.81
CA THR A 229 -1.32 10.60 7.26
C THR A 229 -1.82 9.26 7.79
N ILE A 230 -1.61 8.16 7.05
CA ILE A 230 -2.18 6.82 7.31
C ILE A 230 -1.85 6.30 8.70
N ASP A 231 -0.79 6.79 9.33
CA ASP A 231 -0.43 6.42 10.69
C ASP A 231 -1.20 7.17 11.79
N GLN A 232 -1.86 8.30 11.56
CA GLN A 232 -2.17 9.17 12.70
C GLN A 232 -3.29 8.64 13.60
N ALA A 233 -4.42 8.16 13.07
CA ALA A 233 -5.54 7.68 13.90
C ALA A 233 -5.33 6.27 14.45
N GLU A 234 -4.71 5.39 13.67
CA GLU A 234 -4.45 4.01 14.09
C GLU A 234 -3.22 3.89 14.99
N CYS A 235 -2.12 4.57 14.67
CA CYS A 235 -1.00 4.67 15.61
C CYS A 235 -1.45 5.42 16.87
N LEU A 236 -2.34 6.42 16.79
CA LEU A 236 -2.91 7.03 18.00
C LEU A 236 -3.66 6.00 18.85
N THR A 237 -4.45 5.12 18.22
CA THR A 237 -5.19 4.07 18.93
C THR A 237 -4.22 3.06 19.58
N GLU A 238 -3.20 2.59 18.86
CA GLU A 238 -2.15 1.71 19.39
C GLU A 238 -1.37 2.37 20.54
N GLN A 239 -1.00 3.65 20.39
CA GLN A 239 -0.28 4.41 21.42
C GLN A 239 -1.15 4.70 22.64
N LEU A 240 -2.46 4.91 22.47
CA LEU A 240 -3.43 5.03 23.57
C LEU A 240 -3.53 3.73 24.37
N GLN A 241 -3.61 2.58 23.70
CA GLN A 241 -3.61 1.27 24.36
C GLN A 241 -2.28 1.00 25.09
N ALA A 242 -1.15 1.34 24.47
CA ALA A 242 0.16 1.23 25.09
C ALA A 242 0.29 2.16 26.33
N LEU A 243 -0.26 3.37 26.24
CA LEU A 243 -0.32 4.32 27.36
C LEU A 243 -1.16 3.76 28.52
N GLU A 244 -2.32 3.18 28.22
CA GLU A 244 -3.21 2.55 29.21
C GLU A 244 -2.52 1.37 29.92
N ALA A 245 -1.91 0.46 29.16
CA ALA A 245 -1.19 -0.69 29.72
C ALA A 245 0.00 -0.28 30.61
N ARG A 246 0.78 0.74 30.19
CA ARG A 246 1.88 1.27 30.99
C ARG A 246 1.40 1.98 32.25
N ALA A 247 0.29 2.71 32.18
CA ALA A 247 -0.32 3.36 33.34
C ALA A 247 -0.80 2.33 34.38
N ALA A 248 -1.39 1.22 33.94
CA ALA A 248 -1.78 0.10 34.81
C ALA A 248 -0.56 -0.55 35.49
N THR A 249 0.54 -0.73 34.75
CA THR A 249 1.80 -1.29 35.26
C THR A 249 2.48 -0.35 36.27
N LEU A 250 2.47 0.96 36.01
CA LEU A 250 2.98 1.95 36.97
C LEU A 250 2.15 1.93 38.26
N LYS A 251 0.82 1.88 38.16
CA LYS A 251 -0.08 1.84 39.32
C LYS A 251 0.18 0.63 40.22
N THR A 252 0.36 -0.56 39.63
CA THR A 252 0.69 -1.78 40.39
C THR A 252 2.07 -1.69 41.04
N THR A 253 3.06 -1.11 40.36
CA THR A 253 4.43 -0.91 40.87
C THR A 253 4.48 0.08 42.04
N VAL A 254 3.74 1.19 41.96
CA VAL A 254 3.59 2.17 43.04
C VAL A 254 2.94 1.53 44.28
N ASN A 255 1.86 0.76 44.09
CA ASN A 255 1.20 0.05 45.19
C ASN A 255 2.10 -1.01 45.85
N GLY A 256 3.10 -1.52 45.12
CA GLY A 256 4.12 -2.43 45.63
C GLY A 256 5.29 -1.74 46.35
N ASN A 257 5.25 -0.41 46.55
CA ASN A 257 6.31 0.41 47.17
C ASN A 257 7.68 0.36 46.48
N LYS A 258 7.72 0.04 45.18
CA LYS A 258 8.97 -0.01 44.40
C LYS A 258 9.30 1.36 43.80
N LEU A 259 9.73 2.29 44.65
CA LEU A 259 9.83 3.72 44.33
C LEU A 259 10.78 4.06 43.17
N ILE A 260 11.93 3.38 43.05
CA ILE A 260 12.91 3.63 41.97
C ILE A 260 12.37 3.15 40.61
N GLU A 261 11.78 1.95 40.56
CA GLU A 261 11.16 1.40 39.35
C GLU A 261 9.97 2.25 38.90
N ALA A 262 9.17 2.74 39.85
CA ALA A 262 8.06 3.64 39.57
C ALA A 262 8.51 4.99 38.98
N GLN A 263 9.64 5.54 39.42
CA GLN A 263 10.19 6.79 38.84
C GLN A 263 10.61 6.62 37.38
N LEU A 264 11.28 5.52 37.04
CA LEU A 264 11.67 5.22 35.66
C LEU A 264 10.43 5.02 34.76
N MET A 265 9.47 4.23 35.22
CA MET A 265 8.21 3.99 34.50
C MET A 265 7.39 5.27 34.30
N ALA A 266 7.38 6.18 35.27
CA ALA A 266 6.68 7.46 35.15
C ALA A 266 7.29 8.37 34.05
N ALA A 267 8.61 8.42 33.94
CA ALA A 267 9.30 9.16 32.88
C ALA A 267 9.02 8.58 31.48
N GLU A 268 8.98 7.23 31.37
CA GLU A 268 8.61 6.56 30.12
C GLU A 268 7.15 6.80 29.74
N LEU A 269 6.24 6.82 30.73
CA LEU A 269 4.82 7.10 30.51
C LEU A 269 4.61 8.53 30.00
N ASP A 270 5.31 9.51 30.58
CA ASP A 270 5.26 10.91 30.13
C ASP A 270 5.75 11.08 28.68
N SER A 271 6.81 10.36 28.29
CA SER A 271 7.29 10.34 26.90
C SER A 271 6.23 9.80 25.92
N VAL A 272 5.54 8.71 26.29
CA VAL A 272 4.44 8.15 25.49
C VAL A 272 3.26 9.13 25.42
N ALA A 273 2.87 9.74 26.55
CA ALA A 273 1.77 10.70 26.61
C ALA A 273 2.01 11.92 25.70
N LYS A 274 3.24 12.45 25.66
CA LYS A 274 3.62 13.54 24.75
C LYS A 274 3.49 13.15 23.28
N ARG A 275 3.90 11.92 22.91
CA ARG A 275 3.72 11.40 21.54
C ARG A 275 2.25 11.27 21.17
N VAL A 276 1.44 10.67 22.04
CA VAL A 276 -0.02 10.56 21.87
C VAL A 276 -0.65 11.94 21.64
N ASN A 277 -0.27 12.95 22.44
CA ASN A 277 -0.82 14.30 22.27
C ASN A 277 -0.42 14.94 20.94
N SER A 278 0.84 14.80 20.50
CA SER A 278 1.27 15.31 19.19
C SER A 278 0.47 14.68 18.06
N MET A 279 0.33 13.35 18.09
CA MET A 279 -0.41 12.60 17.08
C MET A 279 -1.90 12.96 17.06
N TRP A 280 -2.51 13.18 18.23
CA TRP A 280 -3.88 13.65 18.32
C TRP A 280 -4.09 15.02 17.67
N GLN A 281 -3.16 15.97 17.84
CA GLN A 281 -3.28 17.28 17.18
C GLN A 281 -3.27 17.16 15.65
N GLU A 282 -2.49 16.23 15.12
CA GLU A 282 -2.43 15.98 13.68
C GLU A 282 -3.71 15.30 13.16
N VAL A 283 -4.22 14.28 13.87
CA VAL A 283 -5.54 13.68 13.57
C VAL A 283 -6.63 14.73 13.59
N ARG A 284 -6.65 15.59 14.62
CA ARG A 284 -7.65 16.65 14.78
C ARG A 284 -7.62 17.62 13.61
N ALA A 285 -6.42 18.01 13.15
CA ALA A 285 -6.27 18.88 11.99
C ALA A 285 -6.88 18.25 10.72
N GLY A 286 -6.67 16.94 10.50
CA GLY A 286 -7.27 16.21 9.38
C GLY A 286 -8.81 16.11 9.46
N VAL A 287 -9.37 15.89 10.65
CA VAL A 287 -10.82 15.88 10.88
C VAL A 287 -11.42 17.27 10.63
N GLU A 288 -10.78 18.33 11.11
CA GLU A 288 -11.20 19.72 10.88
C GLU A 288 -11.17 20.09 9.38
N GLU A 289 -10.21 19.56 8.63
CA GLU A 289 -10.14 19.74 7.18
C GLU A 289 -11.30 19.03 6.46
N GLN A 290 -11.58 17.77 6.80
CA GLN A 290 -12.73 17.05 6.25
C GLN A 290 -14.06 17.74 6.57
N GLN A 291 -14.24 18.18 7.82
CA GLN A 291 -15.44 18.92 8.22
C GLN A 291 -15.60 20.21 7.41
N ARG A 292 -14.51 20.94 7.15
CA ARG A 292 -14.50 22.14 6.30
C ARG A 292 -14.93 21.81 4.87
N LEU A 293 -14.41 20.73 4.27
CA LEU A 293 -14.80 20.29 2.94
C LEU A 293 -16.28 19.91 2.87
N THR A 294 -16.78 19.10 3.82
CA THR A 294 -18.20 18.72 3.89
C THR A 294 -19.12 19.93 4.04
N ASN A 295 -18.75 20.88 4.90
CA ASN A 295 -19.51 22.12 5.09
C ASN A 295 -19.53 22.96 3.80
N ALA A 296 -18.41 23.04 3.07
CA ALA A 296 -18.34 23.76 1.82
C ALA A 296 -19.22 23.12 0.73
N LEU A 297 -19.17 21.79 0.59
CA LEU A 297 -20.01 21.01 -0.32
C LEU A 297 -21.51 21.18 0.00
N HIS A 298 -21.88 21.15 1.28
CA HIS A 298 -23.25 21.40 1.70
C HIS A 298 -23.68 22.83 1.35
N GLY A 299 -22.83 23.83 1.64
CA GLY A 299 -23.08 25.22 1.29
C GLY A 299 -23.20 25.47 -0.23
N LEU A 300 -22.59 24.63 -1.06
CA LEU A 300 -22.71 24.62 -2.51
C LEU A 300 -24.02 23.98 -2.97
N SER A 301 -24.43 22.86 -2.34
CA SER A 301 -25.73 22.22 -2.58
C SER A 301 -26.93 23.13 -2.30
N LEU A 302 -26.79 24.07 -1.36
CA LEU A 302 -27.82 25.05 -1.01
C LEU A 302 -27.83 26.30 -1.92
N ALA A 303 -26.82 26.46 -2.79
CA ALA A 303 -26.68 27.61 -3.68
C ALA A 303 -27.21 27.30 -5.08
N THR A 304 -27.73 28.31 -5.77
CA THR A 304 -28.24 28.22 -7.15
C THR A 304 -27.69 29.34 -8.02
N GLY A 305 -27.67 29.15 -9.34
CA GLY A 305 -27.23 30.14 -10.33
C GLY A 305 -25.77 30.59 -10.13
N GLU A 306 -25.50 31.88 -10.37
CA GLU A 306 -24.15 32.48 -10.26
C GLU A 306 -23.51 32.28 -8.88
N ARG A 307 -24.31 32.26 -7.81
CA ARG A 307 -23.82 32.04 -6.45
C ARG A 307 -23.26 30.63 -6.23
N ARG A 308 -23.80 29.64 -6.95
CA ARG A 308 -23.26 28.27 -6.94
C ARG A 308 -21.94 28.21 -7.69
N SER A 309 -21.87 28.83 -8.85
CA SER A 309 -20.63 28.90 -9.65
C SER A 309 -19.49 29.54 -8.86
N ALA A 310 -19.74 30.71 -8.26
CA ALA A 310 -18.73 31.42 -7.47
C ALA A 310 -18.23 30.59 -6.27
N LYS A 311 -19.13 29.87 -5.58
CA LYS A 311 -18.75 28.96 -4.49
C LYS A 311 -17.96 27.74 -4.96
N LEU A 312 -18.28 27.22 -6.15
CA LEU A 312 -17.53 26.12 -6.75
C LEU A 312 -16.11 26.57 -7.08
N ASP A 313 -15.96 27.73 -7.70
CA ASP A 313 -14.65 28.29 -8.06
C ASP A 313 -13.82 28.59 -6.81
N GLU A 314 -14.44 29.15 -5.75
CA GLU A 314 -13.78 29.35 -4.46
C GLU A 314 -13.32 28.03 -3.82
N LEU A 315 -14.15 26.99 -3.89
CA LEU A 315 -13.82 25.66 -3.36
C LEU A 315 -12.71 24.99 -4.19
N CYS A 316 -12.75 25.12 -5.52
CA CYS A 316 -11.70 24.62 -6.41
C CYS A 316 -10.37 25.34 -6.15
N ALA A 317 -10.38 26.66 -5.99
CA ALA A 317 -9.18 27.45 -5.71
C ALA A 317 -8.52 27.08 -4.37
N ARG A 318 -9.31 26.71 -3.36
CA ARG A 318 -8.78 26.21 -2.06
C ARG A 318 -8.11 24.85 -2.16
N HIS A 319 -8.41 24.10 -3.20
CA HIS A 319 -7.87 22.78 -3.49
C HIS A 319 -7.06 22.78 -4.79
N ALA A 320 -6.52 23.94 -5.18
CA ALA A 320 -5.81 24.11 -6.44
C ALA A 320 -4.68 23.07 -6.60
N ASP A 321 -4.53 22.54 -7.81
CA ASP A 321 -3.52 21.55 -8.18
C ASP A 321 -3.64 20.21 -7.40
N SER A 322 -4.82 19.91 -6.86
CA SER A 322 -5.11 18.63 -6.19
C SER A 322 -6.17 17.81 -6.92
N GLN A 323 -6.24 16.51 -6.65
CA GLN A 323 -7.31 15.65 -7.18
C GLN A 323 -8.71 16.07 -6.71
N ILE A 324 -8.81 16.75 -5.55
CA ILE A 324 -10.08 17.29 -5.07
C ILE A 324 -10.58 18.37 -6.03
N GLU A 325 -9.72 19.25 -6.54
CA GLU A 325 -10.12 20.21 -7.58
C GLU A 325 -10.62 19.50 -8.84
N GLY A 326 -9.87 18.52 -9.35
CA GLY A 326 -10.25 17.76 -10.54
C GLY A 326 -11.61 17.07 -10.39
N LEU A 327 -11.87 16.47 -9.22
CA LEU A 327 -13.15 15.84 -8.90
C LEU A 327 -14.29 16.86 -8.74
N LEU A 328 -14.04 17.98 -8.06
CA LEU A 328 -15.03 19.05 -7.87
C LEU A 328 -15.47 19.63 -9.22
N ARG A 329 -14.52 19.94 -10.12
CA ARG A 329 -14.82 20.44 -11.46
C ARG A 329 -15.56 19.40 -12.30
N ARG A 330 -15.21 18.12 -12.20
CA ARG A 330 -15.85 17.05 -12.97
C ARG A 330 -17.29 16.75 -12.52
N LEU A 331 -17.54 16.80 -11.21
CA LEU A 331 -18.81 16.34 -10.64
C LEU A 331 -19.81 17.48 -10.37
N LEU A 332 -19.33 18.70 -10.14
CA LEU A 332 -20.16 19.82 -9.68
C LEU A 332 -20.08 21.06 -10.58
N GLY A 333 -19.15 21.08 -11.54
CA GLY A 333 -19.00 22.11 -12.58
C GLY A 333 -19.95 21.93 -13.75
#